data_AF-A0A6B9VE67-F1
#
_entry.id   AF-A0A6B9VE67-F1
#
_cell.length_a   1.000
_cell.length_b   1.000
_cell.length_c   1.000
_cell.angle_alpha   90.00
_cell.angle_beta   90.00
_cell.angle_gamma   90.00
#
_symmetry.space_group_name_H-M   'P 1'
#
loop_
_entity.id
_entity.type
_entity.pdbx_description
1 polymer ?
#
loop_
_entity_poly.entity_id
_entity_poly.type
_entity_poly.pdbx_seq_one_letter_code
_entity_poly.pdbx_strand_id
1 'polypeptide(L)'
;MDLKTGFLSLENFKTAFSSINRQPKLECLRNSSILELYILVCMKRLEVKEKSFCNFNSVMKEYKSIHDSFQTSDYYDRNVCLRAFEHLINRELICFADNRGHSLSVEYRPVKLLISSAELNQGLRAYHSCPAILQKLMDREG
;
A
#
# COMPACT_ATOMS: atom_id res chain seq x y z
N MET A 1 12.81 -1.10 31.94
CA MET A 1 13.71 -1.35 33.08
C MET A 1 14.93 -2.03 32.52
N ASP A 2 16.10 -1.44 32.71
CA ASP A 2 17.34 -2.15 32.39
C ASP A 2 17.54 -3.25 33.45
N LEU A 3 17.36 -4.50 33.03
CA LEU A 3 17.42 -5.66 33.93
C LEU A 3 18.83 -5.89 34.50
N LYS A 4 19.87 -5.29 33.91
CA LYS A 4 21.24 -5.38 34.43
C LYS A 4 21.48 -4.41 35.59
N THR A 5 20.82 -3.25 35.58
CA THR A 5 21.04 -2.19 36.59
C THR A 5 19.86 -2.03 37.55
N GLY A 6 18.68 -2.56 37.22
CA GLY A 6 17.45 -2.45 38.03
C GLY A 6 16.77 -1.07 37.95
N PHE A 7 17.39 -0.09 37.29
CA PHE A 7 16.87 1.27 37.17
C PHE A 7 16.09 1.47 35.86
N LEU A 8 15.22 2.48 35.88
CA LEU A 8 14.63 3.05 34.67
C LEU A 8 15.55 4.15 34.14
N SER A 9 15.92 4.05 32.87
CA SER A 9 16.71 5.06 32.18
C SER A 9 15.85 5.89 31.22
N LEU A 10 16.34 7.06 30.82
CA LEU A 10 15.72 7.86 29.76
C LEU A 10 15.49 7.05 28.47
N GLU A 11 16.42 6.17 28.12
CA GLU A 11 16.31 5.31 26.93
C GLU A 11 15.14 4.32 27.05
N ASN A 12 14.81 3.84 28.26
CA ASN A 12 13.61 3.04 28.46
C ASN A 12 12.34 3.84 28.14
N PHE A 13 12.27 5.10 28.56
CA PHE A 13 11.12 5.96 28.26
C PHE A 13 11.03 6.30 26.77
N LYS A 14 12.15 6.61 26.10
CA LYS A 14 12.17 6.82 24.65
C LYS A 14 11.69 5.58 23.89
N THR A 15 12.18 4.40 24.26
CA THR A 15 11.78 3.14 23.63
C THR A 15 10.29 2.86 23.84
N ALA A 16 9.78 3.05 25.06
CA ALA A 16 8.35 2.88 25.35
C ALA A 16 7.50 3.88 24.57
N PHE A 17 7.93 5.15 24.49
CA PHE A 17 7.26 6.18 23.71
C PHE A 17 7.20 5.83 22.21
N SER A 18 8.30 5.35 21.63
CA SER A 18 8.31 4.87 20.24
C SER A 18 7.35 3.69 20.01
N SER A 19 7.27 2.76 20.96
CA SER A 19 6.35 1.62 20.88
C SER A 19 4.88 2.03 21.02
N ILE A 20 4.57 3.04 21.83
CA ILE A 20 3.21 3.56 22.01
C ILE A 20 2.76 4.33 20.76
N ASN A 21 3.66 5.09 20.13
CA ASN A 21 3.38 5.88 18.93
C ASN A 21 3.63 5.10 17.63
N ARG A 22 3.45 3.78 17.67
CA ARG A 22 3.60 2.91 16.50
C ARG A 22 2.59 3.31 15.43
N GLN A 23 3.00 3.27 14.17
CA GLN A 23 2.14 3.53 13.00
C GLN A 23 1.99 2.24 12.18
N PRO A 24 1.03 1.34 12.51
CA PRO A 24 0.96 -0.01 11.92
C PRO A 24 0.82 -0.01 10.40
N LYS A 25 0.01 0.90 9.84
CA LYS A 25 -0.16 1.03 8.39
C LYS A 25 1.14 1.42 7.69
N LEU A 26 1.91 2.34 8.28
CA LEU A 26 3.20 2.76 7.73
C LEU A 26 4.24 1.63 7.77
N GLU A 27 4.27 0.87 8.85
CA GLU A 27 5.12 -0.32 8.94
C GLU A 27 4.72 -1.40 7.93
N CYS A 28 3.42 -1.57 7.71
CA CYS A 28 2.95 -2.45 6.65
C CYS A 28 3.46 -1.98 5.28
N LEU A 29 3.39 -0.69 4.98
CA LEU A 29 3.92 -0.13 3.72
C LEU A 29 5.43 -0.35 3.57
N ARG A 30 6.20 -0.20 4.65
CA ARG A 30 7.66 -0.46 4.65
C ARG A 30 8.02 -1.91 4.33
N ASN A 31 7.13 -2.84 4.66
CA ASN A 31 7.32 -4.28 4.44
C ASN A 31 6.58 -4.80 3.20
N SER A 32 5.99 -3.93 2.38
CA SER A 32 5.35 -4.33 1.13
C SER A 32 6.39 -4.61 0.03
N SER A 33 6.06 -5.53 -0.86
CA SER A 33 6.79 -5.72 -2.11
C SER A 33 6.62 -4.53 -3.05
N ILE A 34 7.54 -4.36 -4.00
CA ILE A 34 7.44 -3.31 -5.02
C ILE A 34 6.14 -3.43 -5.83
N LEU A 35 5.69 -4.65 -6.14
CA LEU A 35 4.42 -4.89 -6.84
C LEU A 35 3.21 -4.42 -6.02
N GLU A 36 3.18 -4.69 -4.72
CA GLU A 36 2.13 -4.19 -3.85
C GLU A 36 2.12 -2.65 -3.81
N LEU A 37 3.29 -2.01 -3.78
CA LEU A 37 3.39 -0.55 -3.86
C LEU A 37 2.85 -0.01 -5.19
N TYR A 38 3.14 -0.68 -6.31
CA TYR A 38 2.54 -0.36 -7.62
C TYR A 38 1.01 -0.42 -7.57
N ILE A 39 0.45 -1.50 -7.00
CA ILE A 39 -1.00 -1.67 -6.88
C ILE A 39 -1.62 -0.55 -6.03
N LEU A 40 -1.03 -0.22 -4.88
CA LEU A 40 -1.53 0.85 -4.00
C LEU A 40 -1.50 2.22 -4.68
N VAL A 41 -0.43 2.53 -5.43
CA VAL A 41 -0.34 3.75 -6.24
C VAL A 41 -1.40 3.75 -7.34
N CYS A 42 -1.59 2.65 -8.06
CA CYS A 42 -2.65 2.53 -9.08
C CYS A 42 -4.04 2.80 -8.48
N MET A 43 -4.33 2.20 -7.31
CA MET A 43 -5.59 2.44 -6.61
C MET A 43 -5.75 3.90 -6.22
N LYS A 44 -4.70 4.55 -5.72
CA LYS A 44 -4.75 5.97 -5.34
C LYS A 44 -5.06 6.87 -6.55
N ARG A 45 -4.43 6.59 -7.68
CA ARG A 45 -4.68 7.30 -8.95
C ARG A 45 -6.10 7.11 -9.45
N LEU A 46 -6.68 5.92 -9.26
CA LEU A 46 -8.06 5.64 -9.62
C LEU A 46 -9.06 6.36 -8.71
N GLU A 47 -8.76 6.52 -7.41
CA GLU A 47 -9.59 7.32 -6.49
C GLU A 47 -9.66 8.79 -6.91
N VAL A 48 -8.53 9.39 -7.31
CA VAL A 48 -8.47 10.81 -7.74
C VAL A 48 -9.27 11.03 -9.03
N LYS A 49 -9.34 10.03 -9.91
CA LYS A 49 -10.15 10.07 -11.15
C LYS A 49 -11.66 9.88 -10.91
N GLU A 50 -12.14 9.96 -9.66
CA GLU A 50 -13.54 9.78 -9.25
C GLU A 50 -14.19 8.49 -9.79
N LYS A 51 -13.40 7.42 -9.99
CA LYS A 51 -13.96 6.13 -10.39
C LYS A 51 -14.59 5.47 -9.16
N SER A 52 -15.92 5.56 -9.09
CA SER A 52 -16.76 5.12 -7.96
C SER A 52 -16.57 3.67 -7.53
N PHE A 53 -16.04 2.80 -8.40
CA PHE A 53 -15.78 1.39 -8.10
C PHE A 53 -14.39 0.96 -8.61
N CYS A 54 -13.42 0.89 -7.70
CA CYS A 54 -12.10 0.31 -7.96
C CYS A 54 -12.16 -1.21 -7.71
N ASN A 55 -11.81 -2.03 -8.70
CA ASN A 55 -11.65 -3.48 -8.53
C ASN A 55 -10.32 -3.91 -9.17
N PHE A 56 -9.93 -5.18 -9.02
CA PHE A 56 -8.66 -5.69 -9.56
C PHE A 56 -8.50 -5.41 -11.06
N ASN A 57 -9.57 -5.58 -11.84
CA ASN A 57 -9.55 -5.31 -13.27
C ASN A 57 -9.24 -3.85 -13.60
N SER A 58 -9.84 -2.90 -12.86
CA SER A 58 -9.55 -1.48 -13.00
C SER A 58 -8.11 -1.15 -12.60
N VAL A 59 -7.60 -1.77 -11.53
CA VAL A 59 -6.20 -1.63 -11.09
C VAL A 59 -5.24 -2.13 -12.16
N MET A 60 -5.49 -3.30 -12.76
CA MET A 60 -4.64 -3.87 -13.81
C MET A 60 -4.61 -3.00 -15.07
N LYS A 61 -5.73 -2.34 -15.42
CA LYS A 61 -5.78 -1.37 -16.52
C LYS A 61 -4.90 -0.14 -16.24
N GLU A 62 -4.95 0.41 -15.03
CA GLU A 62 -4.09 1.54 -14.63
C GLU A 62 -2.62 1.10 -14.58
N TYR A 63 -2.33 -0.09 -14.03
CA TYR A 63 -0.98 -0.64 -13.97
C TYR A 63 -0.37 -0.81 -15.37
N LYS A 64 -1.15 -1.38 -16.31
CA LYS A 64 -0.75 -1.46 -17.72
C LYS A 64 -0.56 -0.08 -18.34
N SER A 65 -1.48 0.86 -18.11
CA SER A 65 -1.34 2.24 -18.61
C SER A 65 -0.05 2.91 -18.14
N ILE A 66 0.36 2.68 -16.89
CA ILE A 66 1.62 3.19 -16.34
C ILE A 66 2.81 2.53 -17.03
N HIS A 67 2.79 1.21 -17.15
CA HIS A 67 3.85 0.47 -17.85
C HIS A 67 4.01 0.97 -19.29
N ASP A 68 2.93 1.08 -20.05
CA ASP A 68 2.96 1.53 -21.44
C ASP A 68 3.46 2.98 -21.57
N SER A 69 3.11 3.86 -20.61
CA SER A 69 3.50 5.28 -20.65
C SER A 69 4.95 5.54 -20.25
N PHE A 70 5.48 4.75 -19.32
CA PHE A 70 6.81 4.98 -18.73
C PHE A 70 7.83 3.90 -19.12
N GLN A 71 7.41 2.87 -19.84
CA GLN A 71 8.22 1.71 -20.25
C GLN A 71 8.99 1.12 -19.06
N THR A 72 8.28 0.86 -17.96
CA THR A 72 8.89 0.28 -16.75
C THR A 72 9.49 -1.10 -17.09
N SER A 73 10.70 -1.40 -16.60
CA SER A 73 11.32 -2.72 -16.80
C SER A 73 10.48 -3.86 -16.24
N ASP A 74 9.74 -3.56 -15.18
CA ASP A 74 8.97 -4.55 -14.43
C ASP A 74 7.51 -4.48 -14.87
N TYR A 75 7.02 -5.56 -15.49
CA TYR A 75 5.61 -5.80 -15.81
C TYR A 75 5.22 -7.21 -15.41
N TYR A 76 4.59 -7.34 -14.24
CA TYR A 76 4.25 -8.63 -13.66
C TYR A 76 3.01 -9.25 -14.33
N ASP A 77 3.03 -10.58 -14.47
CA ASP A 77 1.89 -11.34 -14.93
C ASP A 77 0.65 -11.14 -14.04
N ARG A 78 -0.52 -11.15 -14.66
CA ARG A 78 -1.82 -10.93 -13.99
C ARG A 78 -2.00 -11.79 -12.74
N ASN A 79 -1.63 -13.08 -12.78
CA ASN A 79 -1.80 -13.99 -11.65
C ASN A 79 -0.92 -13.60 -10.45
N VAL A 80 0.27 -13.04 -10.71
CA VAL A 80 1.17 -12.54 -9.66
C VAL A 80 0.57 -11.26 -9.06
N CYS A 81 0.05 -10.37 -9.90
CA CYS A 81 -0.66 -9.18 -9.45
C CYS A 81 -1.91 -9.53 -8.62
N LEU A 82 -2.65 -10.58 -8.99
CA LEU A 82 -3.82 -11.01 -8.23
C LEU A 82 -3.43 -11.48 -6.83
N ARG A 83 -2.36 -12.28 -6.71
CA ARG A 83 -1.84 -12.70 -5.40
C ARG A 83 -1.39 -11.52 -4.55
N ALA A 84 -0.73 -10.53 -5.13
CA ALA A 84 -0.35 -9.30 -4.43
C ALA A 84 -1.58 -8.50 -3.98
N PHE A 85 -2.61 -8.43 -4.81
CA PHE A 85 -3.88 -7.78 -4.48
C PHE A 85 -4.62 -8.48 -3.33
N GLU A 86 -4.70 -9.81 -3.35
CA GLU A 86 -5.25 -10.62 -2.25
C GLU A 86 -4.43 -10.46 -0.97
N HIS A 87 -3.10 -10.38 -1.08
CA HIS A 87 -2.21 -10.14 0.04
C HIS A 87 -2.46 -8.76 0.69
N LEU A 88 -2.72 -7.72 -0.10
CA LEU A 88 -3.09 -6.40 0.40
C LEU A 88 -4.44 -6.42 1.15
N ILE A 89 -5.40 -7.25 0.73
CA ILE A 89 -6.67 -7.47 1.45
C ILE A 89 -6.39 -8.15 2.79
N ASN A 90 -5.61 -9.24 2.78
CA ASN A 90 -5.26 -9.99 4.00
C ASN A 90 -4.51 -9.16 5.03
N ARG A 91 -3.79 -8.12 4.59
CA ARG A 91 -3.04 -7.19 5.43
C ARG A 91 -3.83 -5.93 5.80
N GLU A 92 -5.09 -5.85 5.42
CA GLU A 92 -6.00 -4.73 5.70
C GLU A 92 -5.47 -3.37 5.21
N LEU A 93 -4.69 -3.37 4.11
CA LEU A 93 -4.31 -2.15 3.41
C LEU A 93 -5.38 -1.70 2.42
N ILE A 94 -6.19 -2.66 1.95
CA ILE A 94 -7.39 -2.46 1.15
C ILE A 94 -8.51 -3.35 1.71
N CYS A 95 -9.76 -2.97 1.48
CA CYS A 95 -10.90 -3.82 1.84
C CYS A 95 -12.00 -3.77 0.80
N PHE A 96 -12.87 -4.78 0.82
CA PHE A 96 -14.08 -4.77 -0.01
C PHE A 96 -14.99 -3.60 0.36
N ALA A 97 -15.52 -2.93 -0.65
CA ALA A 97 -16.47 -1.84 -0.49
C ALA A 97 -17.93 -2.34 -0.41
N ASP A 98 -18.17 -3.61 -0.71
CA ASP A 98 -19.48 -4.24 -0.65
C ASP A 98 -19.61 -5.22 0.53
N ASN A 99 -20.84 -5.34 1.05
CA ASN A 99 -21.19 -6.31 2.10
C ASN A 99 -21.61 -7.67 1.50
N ARG A 100 -21.36 -7.88 0.22
CA ARG A 100 -21.68 -9.14 -0.46
C ARG A 100 -20.66 -10.16 0.04
N GLY A 101 -21.13 -11.33 0.48
CA GLY A 101 -20.24 -12.41 0.94
C GLY A 101 -19.35 -12.96 -0.18
N HIS A 102 -18.96 -14.23 -0.07
CA HIS A 102 -18.02 -14.86 -1.01
C HIS A 102 -18.59 -15.23 -2.40
N SER A 103 -19.71 -14.64 -2.85
CA SER A 103 -20.40 -15.07 -4.08
C SER A 103 -19.74 -14.58 -5.38
N LEU A 104 -18.95 -13.51 -5.33
CA LEU A 104 -18.24 -12.96 -6.48
C LEU A 104 -16.74 -13.20 -6.35
N SER A 105 -16.10 -13.57 -7.46
CA SER A 105 -14.63 -13.67 -7.53
C SER A 105 -13.98 -12.31 -7.19
N VAL A 106 -12.86 -12.35 -6.47
CA VAL A 106 -12.11 -11.19 -5.97
C VAL A 106 -11.85 -10.17 -7.08
N GLU A 107 -11.60 -10.63 -8.31
CA GLU A 107 -11.25 -9.77 -9.43
C GLU A 107 -12.33 -8.73 -9.81
N TYR A 108 -13.59 -9.04 -9.52
CA TYR A 108 -14.75 -8.24 -9.91
C TYR A 108 -15.31 -7.42 -8.75
N ARG A 109 -14.90 -7.73 -7.52
CA ARG A 109 -15.44 -7.08 -6.32
C ARG A 109 -14.85 -5.68 -6.13
N PRO A 110 -15.69 -4.67 -5.81
CA PRO A 110 -15.21 -3.34 -5.53
C PRO A 110 -14.42 -3.35 -4.20
N VAL A 111 -13.31 -2.61 -4.19
CA VAL A 111 -12.42 -2.40 -3.05
C VAL A 111 -12.15 -0.91 -2.85
N LYS A 112 -11.69 -0.54 -1.65
CA LYS A 112 -11.23 0.81 -1.30
C LYS A 112 -9.91 0.77 -0.55
N LEU A 113 -9.13 1.84 -0.64
CA LEU A 113 -7.91 1.99 0.16
C LEU A 113 -8.28 2.22 1.64
N LEU A 114 -7.53 1.59 2.54
CA LEU A 114 -7.59 1.84 3.98
C LEU A 114 -6.45 2.74 4.46
N ILE A 115 -5.61 3.20 3.55
CA ILE A 115 -4.49 4.10 3.80
C ILE A 115 -4.77 5.48 3.18
N SER A 116 -4.40 6.54 3.88
CA SER A 116 -4.50 7.90 3.38
C SER A 116 -3.42 8.21 2.34
N SER A 117 -3.63 9.26 1.54
CA SER A 117 -2.62 9.76 0.60
C SER A 117 -1.31 10.13 1.30
N ALA A 118 -1.40 10.73 2.49
CA ALA A 118 -0.24 11.12 3.29
C ALA A 118 0.56 9.90 3.78
N GLU A 119 -0.12 8.87 4.30
CA GLU A 119 0.52 7.62 4.73
C GLU A 119 1.19 6.89 3.56
N LEU A 120 0.54 6.82 2.40
CA LEU A 120 1.11 6.20 1.20
C LEU A 120 2.36 6.95 0.73
N ASN A 121 2.30 8.29 0.66
CA ASN A 121 3.45 9.12 0.31
C ASN A 121 4.62 8.94 1.29
N GLN A 122 4.33 8.95 2.60
CA GLN A 122 5.34 8.73 3.62
C GLN A 122 5.96 7.33 3.50
N GLY A 123 5.14 6.30 3.27
CA GLY A 123 5.60 4.92 3.08
C GLY A 123 6.53 4.77 1.88
N LEU A 124 6.18 5.36 0.74
CA LEU A 124 7.01 5.32 -0.47
C LEU A 124 8.35 6.03 -0.29
N ARG A 125 8.38 7.17 0.43
CA ARG A 125 9.62 7.91 0.73
C ARG A 125 10.53 7.19 1.72
N ALA A 126 9.95 6.44 2.66
CA ALA A 126 10.70 5.66 3.65
C ALA A 126 11.25 4.34 3.08
N TYR A 127 10.83 3.94 1.87
CA TYR A 127 11.21 2.66 1.26
C TYR A 127 12.50 2.82 0.44
N HIS A 128 13.61 2.29 0.95
CA HIS A 128 14.98 2.54 0.47
C HIS A 128 15.21 2.23 -1.03
N SER A 129 14.51 1.23 -1.58
CA SER A 129 14.64 0.74 -2.96
C SER A 129 13.40 1.05 -3.80
N CYS A 130 12.62 2.06 -3.41
CA CYS A 130 11.37 2.40 -4.08
C CYS A 130 11.65 2.93 -5.49
N PRO A 131 11.04 2.34 -6.55
CA PRO A 131 11.18 2.86 -7.89
C PRO A 131 10.77 4.34 -7.95
N ALA A 132 11.67 5.20 -8.44
CA ALA A 132 11.46 6.65 -8.49
C ALA A 132 10.17 7.05 -9.25
N ILE A 133 9.72 6.20 -10.17
CA ILE A 133 8.46 6.38 -10.88
C ILE A 133 7.24 6.38 -9.94
N LEU A 134 7.22 5.56 -8.90
CA LEU A 134 6.10 5.51 -7.95
C LEU A 134 5.95 6.83 -7.19
N GLN A 135 7.06 7.44 -6.79
CA GLN A 135 7.06 8.76 -6.14
C GLN A 135 6.57 9.84 -7.11
N LYS A 136 7.09 9.85 -8.36
CA LYS A 136 6.65 10.78 -9.40
C LYS A 136 5.15 10.66 -9.72
N LEU A 137 4.61 9.45 -9.70
CA LEU A 137 3.19 9.19 -9.96
C LEU A 137 2.28 9.71 -8.85
N MET A 138 2.77 9.78 -7.62
CA MET A 138 2.05 10.35 -6.47
C MET A 138 2.11 11.89 -6.46
N ASP A 139 3.22 12.48 -6.89
CA ASP A 139 3.38 13.95 -6.91
C ASP A 139 2.62 14.63 -8.07
N ARG A 140 2.33 13.90 -9.17
CA ARG A 140 1.65 14.43 -10.37
C ARG A 140 0.14 14.52 -10.28
N GLU A 141 -0.44 14.26 -9.11
CA GLU A 141 -1.90 14.26 -8.88
C GLU A 141 -2.35 15.29 -7.83
N GLY A 142 -1.58 16.37 -7.69
CA GLY A 142 -1.99 17.63 -7.06
C GLY A 142 -2.41 18.68 -8.09
#